data_AF-A0A2L2Z4T0-F1
#
_entry.id   AF-A0A2L2Z4T0-F1
#
_cell.length_a   1.000
_cell.length_b   1.000
_cell.length_c   1.000
_cell.angle_alpha   90.00
_cell.angle_beta   90.00
_cell.angle_gamma   90.00
#
_symmetry.space_group_name_H-M   'P 1'
#
loop_
_entity.id
_entity.type
_entity.pdbx_description
1 polymer ?
#
loop_
_entity_poly.entity_id
_entity_poly.type
_entity_poly.pdbx_seq_one_letter_code
_entity_poly.pdbx_strand_id
1 'polypeptide(L)' 'STASEMRHVLGFEIAKIADDKVKVCFQLLMSTLEKVPESYSLSNANVVFAQKEFYIKEDFKNLLSESFKAMFLEVD' A
#
# COMPACT_ATOMS: atom_id res chain seq x y z
N SER A 1 16.24 -1.03 -11.51
CA SER A 1 15.95 -0.04 -10.44
C SER A 1 15.21 -0.75 -9.32
N THR A 2 15.22 -0.20 -8.09
CA THR A 2 14.57 -0.80 -6.91
C THR A 2 13.08 -1.14 -7.15
N ALA A 3 12.34 -0.26 -7.82
CA ALA A 3 10.93 -0.50 -8.14
C ALA A 3 10.73 -1.71 -9.08
N SER A 4 11.59 -1.86 -10.10
CA SER A 4 11.51 -2.99 -11.04
C SER A 4 11.81 -4.32 -10.36
N GLU A 5 12.78 -4.34 -9.45
CA GLU A 5 13.14 -5.55 -8.69
C GLU A 5 12.00 -6.00 -7.78
N MET A 6 11.36 -5.08 -7.05
CA MET A 6 10.20 -5.39 -6.22
C MET A 6 9.05 -5.98 -7.04
N ARG A 7 8.82 -5.47 -8.27
CA ARG A 7 7.78 -6.00 -9.16
C ARG A 7 8.06 -7.43 -9.62
N HIS A 8 9.33 -7.75 -9.86
CA HIS A 8 9.76 -9.10 -10.20
C HIS A 8 9.55 -10.06 -9.03
N VAL A 9 10.06 -9.69 -7.84
CA VAL A 9 9.97 -10.52 -6.62
C VAL A 9 8.52 -10.75 -6.19
N LEU A 10 7.65 -9.75 -6.32
CA LEU A 10 6.22 -9.87 -6.00
C LEU A 10 5.40 -10.55 -7.12
N GLY A 11 6.03 -10.96 -8.22
CA GLY A 11 5.39 -11.69 -9.32
C GLY A 11 4.50 -10.84 -10.24
N PHE A 12 4.47 -9.52 -10.08
CA PHE A 12 3.65 -8.63 -10.92
C PHE A 12 4.11 -8.61 -12.38
N GLU A 13 5.41 -8.80 -12.62
CA GLU A 13 5.95 -8.91 -13.97
C GLU A 13 5.48 -10.20 -14.67
N ILE A 14 5.56 -11.34 -13.97
CA ILE A 14 5.13 -12.64 -14.48
C ILE A 14 3.62 -12.62 -14.78
N ALA A 15 2.84 -12.01 -13.88
CA ALA A 15 1.40 -11.82 -14.05
C ALA A 15 1.02 -10.73 -15.07
N LYS A 16 2.01 -10.03 -15.66
CA LYS A 16 1.82 -8.93 -16.63
C LYS A 16 0.90 -7.82 -16.12
N ILE A 17 0.93 -7.53 -14.82
CA ILE A 17 0.10 -6.50 -14.18
C ILE A 17 0.79 -5.15 -14.34
N ALA A 18 0.16 -4.18 -15.01
CA ALA A 18 0.72 -2.83 -15.16
C ALA A 18 0.79 -2.06 -13.82
N ASP A 19 1.69 -1.08 -13.72
CA ASP A 19 1.94 -0.30 -12.49
C ASP A 19 0.69 0.40 -11.96
N ASP A 20 -0.09 0.99 -12.85
CA ASP A 20 -1.36 1.65 -12.52
C ASP A 20 -2.39 0.66 -11.97
N LYS A 21 -2.34 -0.60 -12.42
CA LYS A 21 -3.25 -1.67 -11.97
C LYS A 21 -2.89 -2.21 -10.60
N VAL A 22 -1.61 -2.26 -10.24
CA VAL A 22 -1.19 -2.73 -8.90
C VAL A 22 -1.89 -1.91 -7.81
N LYS A 23 -1.92 -0.57 -7.95
CA LYS A 23 -2.58 0.33 -6.99
C LYS A 23 -4.07 0.03 -6.86
N VAL A 24 -4.77 -0.10 -7.99
CA VAL A 24 -6.21 -0.41 -8.03
C VAL A 24 -6.49 -1.78 -7.40
N CYS A 25 -5.64 -2.78 -7.63
CA CYS A 25 -5.77 -4.08 -6.99
C CYS A 25 -5.68 -4.00 -5.47
N PHE A 26 -4.74 -3.24 -4.92
CA PHE A 26 -4.64 -3.04 -3.47
C PHE A 26 -5.84 -2.26 -2.90
N GLN A 27 -6.36 -1.26 -3.62
CA GLN A 27 -7.59 -0.58 -3.22
C GLN A 27 -8.76 -1.55 -3.08
N LEU A 28 -8.98 -2.39 -4.10
CA LEU A 28 -10.03 -3.40 -4.08
C LEU A 28 -9.84 -4.41 -2.95
N LEU A 29 -8.59 -4.86 -2.73
CA LEU A 29 -8.25 -5.77 -1.65
C LEU A 29 -8.58 -5.15 -0.29
N MET A 30 -8.09 -3.94 -0.01
CA MET A 30 -8.34 -3.26 1.27
C MET A 30 -9.84 -3.05 1.51
N SER A 31 -10.58 -2.57 0.50
CA SER A 31 -12.03 -2.44 0.59
C SER A 31 -12.78 -3.77 0.78
N THR A 32 -12.19 -4.88 0.35
CA THR A 32 -12.78 -6.23 0.57
C THR A 32 -12.48 -6.72 1.97
N LEU A 33 -11.27 -6.48 2.47
CA LEU A 33 -10.86 -6.84 3.84
C LEU A 33 -11.67 -6.07 4.90
N GLU A 34 -12.12 -4.85 4.59
CA GLU A 34 -13.01 -4.06 5.46
C GLU A 34 -14.43 -4.67 5.55
N LYS A 35 -14.86 -5.47 4.57
CA LYS A 35 -16.15 -6.17 4.57
C LYS A 35 -16.02 -7.49 5.33
N VAL A 36 -15.85 -7.38 6.65
CA VAL A 36 -15.69 -8.54 7.54
C VAL A 36 -17.05 -9.22 7.76
N PRO A 37 -17.24 -10.50 7.41
CA PRO A 37 -18.44 -11.27 7.75
C PRO A 37 -18.50 -11.51 9.26
N GLU A 38 -19.71 -11.68 9.83
CA GLU A 38 -19.88 -11.93 11.27
C GLU A 38 -19.19 -13.22 11.77
N SER A 39 -18.82 -14.13 10.87
CA SER A 39 -18.26 -15.43 11.19
C SER A 39 -16.78 -15.44 11.56
N TYR A 40 -16.04 -14.35 11.31
CA TYR A 40 -14.64 -14.23 11.72
C TYR A 40 -14.22 -12.76 11.87
N SER A 41 -13.21 -12.51 12.69
CA SER A 41 -12.55 -11.20 12.75
C SER A 41 -11.30 -11.20 11.86
N LEU A 42 -11.18 -10.22 10.97
CA LEU A 42 -9.97 -9.97 10.21
C LEU A 42 -9.56 -8.51 10.35
N SER A 43 -8.31 -8.27 10.75
CA SER A 43 -7.78 -6.93 10.96
C SER A 43 -6.49 -6.76 10.17
N ASN A 44 -6.33 -5.60 9.53
CA ASN A 44 -5.10 -5.19 8.88
C ASN A 44 -4.76 -3.76 9.32
N ALA A 45 -3.47 -3.43 9.34
CA ALA A 45 -3.01 -2.08 9.62
C ALA A 45 -1.68 -1.87 8.91
N ASN A 46 -1.63 -0.86 8.05
CA ASN A 46 -0.41 -0.42 7.40
C ASN A 46 0.01 0.92 8.01
N VAL A 47 1.27 1.02 8.44
CA VAL A 47 1.82 2.27 8.97
C VAL A 47 3.22 2.48 8.39
N VAL A 48 3.49 3.70 7.94
CA VAL A 48 4.81 4.14 7.50
C VAL A 48 5.31 5.19 8.48
N PHE A 49 6.47 4.92 9.08
CA PHE A 49 7.16 5.86 9.94
C PHE A 49 8.25 6.57 9.14
N ALA A 50 8.33 7.89 9.27
CA ALA A 50 9.40 8.70 8.69
C ALA A 50 10.08 9.52 9.77
N GLN A 51 11.39 9.73 9.62
CA GLN A 51 12.13 10.65 10.47
C GLN A 51 11.57 12.07 10.31
N LYS A 52 11.40 12.79 11.42
CA LYS A 52 11.05 14.21 11.38
C LYS A 52 12.03 14.99 10.50
N GLU A 53 11.50 16.02 9.84
CA GLU A 53 12.25 16.89 8.93
C GLU A 53 12.77 16.21 7.64
N PHE A 54 12.56 14.91 7.46
CA PHE A 54 12.84 14.25 6.19
C PHE A 54 11.74 14.59 5.18
N TYR A 55 12.12 15.26 4.08
CA TYR A 55 11.16 15.66 3.06
C TYR A 55 10.60 14.44 2.31
N ILE A 56 9.31 14.20 2.48
CA ILE A 56 8.54 13.20 1.73
C ILE A 56 7.61 13.93 0.76
N LYS A 57 7.57 13.46 -0.48
CA LYS A 57 6.65 14.00 -1.51
C LYS A 57 5.20 13.80 -1.10
N GLU A 58 4.38 14.84 -1.24
CA GLU A 58 2.96 14.78 -0.86
C GLU A 58 2.19 13.71 -1.64
N ASP A 59 2.48 13.57 -2.94
CA ASP A 59 1.88 12.52 -3.79
C ASP A 59 2.14 11.11 -3.26
N PHE A 60 3.27 10.90 -2.58
CA PHE A 60 3.56 9.62 -1.94
C PHE A 60 2.72 9.40 -0.68
N LYS A 61 2.51 10.44 0.14
CA LYS A 61 1.63 10.38 1.32
C LYS A 61 0.18 10.10 0.91
N ASN A 62 -0.30 10.78 -0.14
CA ASN A 62 -1.64 10.55 -0.69
C ASN A 62 -1.78 9.13 -1.25
N LEU A 63 -0.77 8.64 -1.98
CA LEU A 63 -0.77 7.27 -2.50
C LEU A 63 -0.90 6.23 -1.37
N LEU A 64 -0.18 6.42 -0.26
CA LEU A 64 -0.20 5.50 0.88
C LEU A 64 -1.60 5.41 1.51
N SER A 65 -2.25 6.55 1.75
CA SER A 65 -3.57 6.58 2.38
C SER A 65 -4.66 6.04 1.44
N GLU A 66 -4.67 6.49 0.19
CA GLU A 66 -5.72 6.17 -0.78
C GLU A 66 -5.64 4.73 -1.30
N SER A 67 -4.44 4.22 -1.54
CA SER A 67 -4.27 2.90 -2.18
C SER A 67 -4.06 1.75 -1.21
N PHE A 68 -3.49 2.04 -0.04
CA PHE A 68 -3.04 1.00 0.89
C PHE A 68 -3.66 1.13 2.28
N LYS A 69 -4.56 2.11 2.50
CA LYS A 69 -5.13 2.44 3.81
C LYS A 69 -4.04 2.61 4.88
N ALA A 70 -2.89 3.13 4.47
CA ALA A 70 -1.74 3.27 5.33
C ALA A 70 -1.76 4.61 6.06
N MET A 71 -1.46 4.57 7.36
CA MET A 71 -1.19 5.75 8.15
C MET A 71 0.26 6.18 7.97
N PHE A 72 0.51 7.48 7.86
CA PHE A 72 1.86 8.03 7.83
C PHE A 72 2.12 8.79 9.14
N LEU A 73 3.23 8.48 9.81
CA LEU A 73 3.60 9.08 11.10
C LEU A 73 5.05 9.57 11.06
N GLU A 74 5.26 10.78 11.56
CA GLU A 74 6.61 11.35 11.74
C GLU A 74 7.10 11.05 13.15
N VAL A 75 8.33 10.55 13.26
CA VAL A 75 8.97 10.13 14.52
C VAL A 75 10.33 10.80 14.67
N ASP A 76 10.70 11.09 15.92
CA ASP A 76 12.00 11.70 16.30
C ASP A 76 13.19 10.77 16.00
#